data_AF-A0A9Q9DTC2-F1
#
_entry.id   AF-A0A9Q9DTC2-F1
#
_cell.length_a   1.000
_cell.length_b   1.000
_cell.length_c   1.000
_cell.angle_alpha   90.00
_cell.angle_beta   90.00
_cell.angle_gamma   90.00
#
_symmetry.space_group_name_H-M   'P 1'
#
loop_
_entity.id
_entity.type
_entity.pdbx_description
1 polymer ?
#
loop_
_entity_poly.entity_id
_entity_poly.type
_entity_poly.pdbx_seq_one_letter_code
_entity_poly.pdbx_strand_id
1 'polypeptide(L)'
;MQFSTVLLALAASASAAVIPRDGQGQWVVNMSLGPEPQSVYIHAEFTSDEYPEDKKLRSTCVEAPNATLPVAHGCDRAAFDFSFDGKTIKLQQNLPNGITVFGEAPFEGGNKYEGIIPVTSAIA
;
A
#
# COMPACT_ATOMS: atom_id res chain seq x y z
N MET A 1 38.93 39.82 25.29
CA MET A 1 39.07 38.41 24.84
C MET A 1 38.37 37.58 25.90
N GLN A 2 37.39 36.70 25.66
CA GLN A 2 36.98 35.96 24.47
C GLN A 2 35.50 35.59 24.69
N PHE A 3 34.67 35.71 23.67
CA PHE A 3 33.28 35.25 23.67
C PHE A 3 33.27 33.74 23.47
N SER A 4 32.63 32.99 24.38
CA SER A 4 32.35 31.56 24.18
C SER A 4 30.87 31.39 23.85
N THR A 5 30.57 31.38 22.56
CA THR A 5 29.29 30.97 22.00
C THR A 5 29.26 29.45 21.88
N VAL A 6 28.52 28.79 22.77
CA VAL A 6 28.23 27.36 22.65
C VAL A 6 27.09 27.20 21.64
N LEU A 7 27.44 26.82 20.42
CA LEU A 7 26.48 26.37 19.41
C LEU A 7 25.97 24.97 19.80
N LEU A 8 24.78 24.90 20.39
CA LEU A 8 24.00 23.66 20.45
C LEU A 8 23.30 23.46 19.10
N ALA A 9 23.99 22.81 18.17
CA ALA A 9 23.35 22.15 17.04
C ALA A 9 23.12 20.68 17.42
N LEU A 10 21.90 20.34 17.86
CA LEU A 10 21.49 18.95 17.96
C LEU A 10 20.45 18.68 16.87
N ALA A 11 20.87 17.85 15.92
CA ALA A 11 20.12 17.43 14.75
C ALA A 11 18.74 16.87 15.14
N ALA A 12 17.71 17.29 14.42
CA ALA A 12 16.44 16.60 14.40
C ALA A 12 16.66 15.23 13.75
N SER A 13 16.79 14.19 14.56
CA SER A 13 16.62 12.82 14.11
C SER A 13 15.15 12.65 13.72
N ALA A 14 14.84 12.96 12.47
CA ALA A 14 13.64 12.49 11.82
C ALA A 14 13.75 10.95 11.80
N SER A 15 13.16 10.31 12.81
CA SER A 15 12.90 8.87 12.76
C SER A 15 11.88 8.64 11.66
N ALA A 16 12.34 8.57 10.41
CA ALA A 16 11.67 7.75 9.42
C ALA A 16 11.68 6.35 10.03
N ALA A 17 10.52 5.91 10.54
CA ALA A 17 10.35 4.53 10.94
C ALA A 17 10.68 3.71 9.69
N VAL A 18 11.89 3.14 9.66
CA VAL A 18 12.30 2.22 8.62
C VAL A 18 11.40 1.02 8.81
N ILE A 19 10.30 1.01 8.06
CA ILE A 19 9.38 -0.12 8.06
C ILE A 19 10.22 -1.32 7.61
N PRO A 20 10.32 -2.39 8.41
CA PRO A 20 11.15 -3.53 8.07
C PRO A 20 10.61 -4.14 6.77
N ARG A 21 11.34 -3.93 5.68
CA ARG A 21 11.08 -4.53 4.38
C ARG A 21 11.54 -5.97 4.48
N ASP A 22 10.61 -6.91 4.59
CA ASP A 22 10.96 -8.27 4.17
C ASP A 22 11.36 -8.17 2.69
N GLY A 23 12.51 -8.71 2.28
CA GLY A 23 13.25 -8.30 1.07
C GLY A 23 12.48 -8.37 -0.26
N GLN A 24 11.27 -8.90 -0.26
CA GLN A 24 10.34 -8.98 -1.38
C GLN A 24 9.45 -7.73 -1.54
N GLY A 25 9.36 -6.87 -0.51
CA GLY A 25 8.58 -5.62 -0.53
C GLY A 25 7.30 -5.68 0.30
N GLN A 26 6.57 -4.57 0.29
CA GLN A 26 5.32 -4.40 1.06
C GLN A 26 4.44 -3.31 0.44
N TRP A 27 3.15 -3.35 0.72
CA TRP A 27 2.19 -2.31 0.40
C TRP A 27 1.76 -1.55 1.65
N VAL A 28 1.78 -0.21 1.57
CA VAL A 28 1.00 0.63 2.48
C VAL A 28 -0.40 0.77 1.88
N VAL A 29 -1.42 0.32 2.59
CA VAL A 29 -2.78 0.17 2.07
C VAL A 29 -3.76 1.00 2.86
N ASN A 30 -4.62 1.71 2.15
CA ASN A 30 -5.78 2.40 2.68
C ASN A 30 -7.01 1.94 1.88
N MET A 31 -7.87 1.16 2.52
CA MET A 31 -9.11 0.68 1.93
C MET A 31 -10.29 1.29 2.66
N SER A 32 -11.35 1.67 1.93
CA SER A 32 -12.62 2.11 2.48
C SER A 32 -13.79 1.39 1.82
N LEU A 33 -14.81 1.11 2.62
CA LEU A 33 -16.07 0.55 2.18
C LEU A 33 -17.10 1.68 2.14
N GLY A 34 -17.66 1.89 0.95
CA GLY A 34 -18.74 2.84 0.72
C GLY A 34 -20.07 2.35 1.30
N PRO A 35 -20.99 3.27 1.65
CA PRO A 35 -22.36 2.91 1.95
C PRO A 35 -23.03 2.33 0.70
N GLU A 36 -24.08 1.52 0.88
CA GLU A 36 -24.79 0.82 -0.20
C GLU A 36 -24.95 1.67 -1.48
N PRO A 37 -24.59 1.13 -2.67
CA PRO A 37 -24.03 -0.20 -2.92
C PRO A 37 -22.64 -0.40 -2.30
N GLN A 38 -22.38 -1.60 -1.72
CA GLN A 38 -21.10 -1.99 -1.12
C GLN A 38 -19.95 -1.84 -2.14
N SER A 39 -19.36 -0.65 -2.19
CA SER A 39 -18.22 -0.35 -3.05
C SER A 39 -16.95 -0.37 -2.22
N VAL A 40 -15.91 -1.04 -2.69
CA VAL A 40 -14.59 -1.07 -2.07
C VAL A 40 -13.70 -0.10 -2.82
N TYR A 41 -13.11 0.85 -2.12
CA TYR A 41 -12.04 1.70 -2.65
C TYR A 41 -10.75 1.27 -1.98
N ILE A 42 -9.70 1.03 -2.75
CA ILE A 42 -8.39 0.68 -2.22
C ILE A 42 -7.32 1.56 -2.86
N HIS A 43 -6.45 2.09 -2.02
CA HIS A 43 -5.23 2.76 -2.42
C HIS A 43 -4.05 2.00 -1.82
N ALA A 44 -3.11 1.61 -2.67
CA ALA A 44 -1.93 0.84 -2.28
C ALA A 44 -0.66 1.51 -2.79
N GLU A 45 0.34 1.63 -1.93
CA GLU A 45 1.67 2.10 -2.29
C GLU A 45 2.70 1.00 -2.03
N PHE A 46 3.22 0.42 -3.09
CA PHE A 46 4.24 -0.62 -3.01
C PHE A 46 5.64 -0.03 -2.84
N THR A 47 6.38 -0.58 -1.89
CA THR A 47 7.78 -0.24 -1.62
C THR A 47 8.62 -1.51 -1.46
N SER A 48 9.83 -1.50 -2.00
CA SER A 48 10.84 -2.54 -1.81
C SER A 48 12.23 -1.94 -1.96
N ASP A 49 13.28 -2.74 -1.81
CA ASP A 49 14.66 -2.27 -2.01
C ASP A 49 14.93 -1.80 -3.44
N GLU A 50 14.27 -2.42 -4.42
CA GLU A 50 14.31 -2.00 -5.83
C GLU A 50 13.43 -0.77 -6.11
N TYR A 51 12.34 -0.63 -5.34
CA TYR A 51 11.37 0.47 -5.43
C TYR A 51 11.32 1.26 -4.11
N PRO A 52 12.34 2.08 -3.79
CA PRO A 52 12.38 2.90 -2.59
C PRO A 52 11.28 3.99 -2.60
N GLU A 53 11.12 4.75 -1.50
CA GLU A 53 9.98 5.65 -1.30
C GLU A 53 9.79 6.69 -2.42
N ASP A 54 10.88 7.16 -3.02
CA ASP A 54 10.89 8.09 -4.16
C ASP A 54 10.42 7.46 -5.47
N LYS A 55 10.43 6.12 -5.56
CA LYS A 55 10.04 5.31 -6.72
C LYS A 55 8.91 4.32 -6.42
N LYS A 56 8.18 4.54 -5.34
CA LYS A 56 7.08 3.67 -4.92
C LYS A 56 6.02 3.55 -6.01
N LEU A 57 5.45 2.34 -6.16
CA LEU A 57 4.41 2.10 -7.14
C LEU A 57 3.06 2.34 -6.47
N ARG A 58 2.40 3.45 -6.83
CA ARG A 58 1.06 3.77 -6.37
C ARG A 58 0.02 3.15 -7.28
N SER A 59 -0.99 2.53 -6.69
CA SER A 59 -2.13 1.97 -7.39
C SER A 59 -3.41 2.28 -6.63
N THR A 60 -4.49 2.50 -7.36
CA THR A 60 -5.82 2.77 -6.82
C THR A 60 -6.82 1.93 -7.57
N CYS A 61 -7.65 1.19 -6.85
CA CYS A 61 -8.73 0.40 -7.44
C CYS A 61 -10.07 0.67 -6.77
N VAL A 62 -11.12 0.38 -7.51
CA VAL A 62 -12.50 0.45 -7.08
C VAL A 62 -13.21 -0.83 -7.49
N GLU A 63 -13.88 -1.48 -6.55
CA GLU A 63 -14.81 -2.58 -6.80
C GLU A 63 -16.21 -2.10 -6.42
N ALA A 64 -17.15 -2.12 -7.36
CA ALA A 64 -18.52 -1.65 -7.16
C ALA A 64 -19.51 -2.60 -7.89
N PRO A 65 -19.74 -3.81 -7.34
CA PRO A 65 -20.47 -4.88 -8.04
C PRO A 65 -21.93 -4.53 -8.34
N ASN A 66 -22.51 -3.57 -7.62
CA ASN A 66 -23.90 -3.15 -7.75
C ASN A 66 -24.05 -1.77 -8.44
N ALA A 67 -22.98 -1.23 -9.05
CA ALA A 67 -23.05 0.04 -9.77
C ALA A 67 -23.83 -0.11 -11.08
N THR A 68 -24.74 0.85 -11.37
CA THR A 68 -25.59 0.85 -12.58
C THR A 68 -24.81 1.15 -13.88
N LEU A 69 -23.51 1.48 -13.78
CA LEU A 69 -22.60 1.85 -14.88
C LEU A 69 -21.18 1.26 -14.60
N PRO A 70 -20.35 1.00 -15.63
CA PRO A 70 -19.80 -0.33 -15.94
C PRO A 70 -18.60 -0.80 -15.10
N VAL A 71 -18.24 -0.13 -14.00
CA VAL A 71 -17.05 -0.53 -13.24
C VAL A 71 -17.46 -1.38 -12.06
N ALA A 72 -17.70 -2.67 -12.34
CA ALA A 72 -17.79 -3.68 -11.29
C ALA A 72 -16.45 -3.81 -10.56
N HIS A 73 -15.34 -3.66 -11.29
CA HIS A 73 -13.97 -3.66 -10.78
C HIS A 73 -13.06 -2.88 -11.73
N GLY A 74 -12.19 -2.03 -11.21
CA GLY A 74 -11.27 -1.25 -12.04
C GLY A 74 -10.12 -0.65 -11.25
N CYS A 75 -8.92 -0.76 -11.81
CA CYS A 75 -7.68 -0.22 -11.26
C CYS A 75 -7.09 0.85 -12.19
N ASP A 76 -6.47 1.88 -11.62
CA ASP A 76 -5.75 2.93 -12.36
C ASP A 76 -4.54 2.36 -13.15
N ARG A 77 -3.99 1.25 -12.68
CA ARG A 77 -2.88 0.52 -13.31
C ARG A 77 -3.28 -0.92 -13.56
N ALA A 78 -3.16 -1.36 -14.82
CA ALA A 78 -3.38 -2.75 -15.22
C ALA A 78 -2.41 -3.76 -14.57
N ALA A 79 -1.32 -3.26 -13.99
CA ALA A 79 -0.31 -4.07 -13.31
C ALA A 79 -0.65 -4.34 -11.85
N PHE A 80 -1.77 -3.84 -11.32
CA PHE A 80 -2.17 -4.06 -9.93
C PHE A 80 -3.62 -4.53 -9.88
N ASP A 81 -3.88 -5.46 -8.98
CA ASP A 81 -5.20 -6.02 -8.77
C ASP A 81 -5.42 -6.31 -7.27
N PHE A 82 -6.68 -6.32 -6.84
CA PHE A 82 -7.06 -6.66 -5.48
C PHE A 82 -8.33 -7.51 -5.46
N SER A 83 -8.48 -8.29 -4.40
CA SER A 83 -9.73 -8.98 -4.10
C SER A 83 -10.05 -8.85 -2.61
N PHE A 84 -11.33 -8.68 -2.29
CA PHE A 84 -11.81 -8.58 -0.91
C PHE A 84 -13.02 -9.49 -0.71
N ASP A 85 -12.91 -10.42 0.24
CA ASP A 85 -13.98 -11.40 0.55
C ASP A 85 -14.78 -11.06 1.82
N GLY A 86 -14.62 -9.84 2.34
CA GLY A 86 -15.22 -9.41 3.60
C GLY A 86 -14.40 -9.72 4.85
N LYS A 87 -13.35 -10.55 4.75
CA LYS A 87 -12.48 -10.95 5.87
C LYS A 87 -10.99 -10.85 5.57
N THR A 88 -10.61 -10.84 4.30
CA THR A 88 -9.23 -10.85 3.87
C THR A 88 -9.08 -9.95 2.65
N ILE A 89 -8.08 -9.09 2.70
CA ILE A 89 -7.66 -8.24 1.60
C ILE A 89 -6.49 -8.96 0.94
N LYS A 90 -6.61 -9.27 -0.36
CA LYS A 90 -5.53 -9.87 -1.13
C LYS A 90 -5.10 -8.91 -2.23
N LEU A 91 -3.80 -8.75 -2.38
CA LEU A 91 -3.18 -7.87 -3.37
C LEU A 91 -2.32 -8.68 -4.33
N GLN A 92 -2.34 -8.25 -5.58
CA GLN A 92 -1.45 -8.73 -6.63
C GLN A 92 -0.84 -7.56 -7.36
N GLN A 93 0.45 -7.64 -7.67
CA GLN A 93 1.11 -6.63 -8.50
C GLN A 93 2.15 -7.23 -9.44
N ASN A 94 2.03 -6.92 -10.73
CA ASN A 94 3.04 -7.18 -11.74
C ASN A 94 4.08 -6.05 -11.68
N LEU A 95 5.31 -6.39 -11.31
CA LEU A 95 6.41 -5.45 -11.24
C LEU A 95 7.04 -5.23 -12.63
N PRO A 96 7.64 -4.05 -12.88
CA PRO A 96 8.34 -3.75 -14.13
C PRO A 96 9.47 -4.73 -14.49
N ASN A 97 10.04 -5.43 -13.50
CA ASN A 97 11.08 -6.44 -13.68
C ASN A 97 10.53 -7.81 -14.16
N GLY A 98 9.21 -7.93 -14.37
CA GLY A 98 8.55 -9.14 -14.85
C GLY A 98 8.02 -10.06 -13.73
N ILE A 99 8.33 -9.77 -12.47
CA ILE A 99 7.89 -10.56 -11.32
C ILE A 99 6.48 -10.15 -10.91
N THR A 100 5.61 -11.11 -10.63
CA THR A 100 4.32 -10.88 -9.98
C THR A 100 4.44 -11.16 -8.49
N VAL A 101 4.11 -10.19 -7.66
CA VAL A 101 4.12 -10.31 -6.20
C VAL A 101 2.70 -10.37 -5.64
N PHE A 102 2.55 -11.05 -4.52
CA PHE A 102 1.27 -11.26 -3.84
C PHE A 102 1.40 -10.97 -2.34
N GLY A 103 0.32 -10.49 -1.74
CA GLY A 103 0.23 -10.29 -0.30
C GLY A 103 -1.21 -10.39 0.19
N GLU A 104 -1.39 -10.68 1.46
CA GLU A 104 -2.71 -10.72 2.08
C GLU A 104 -2.68 -10.23 3.52
N ALA A 105 -3.80 -9.67 3.97
CA ALA A 105 -4.00 -9.25 5.35
C ALA A 105 -5.44 -9.50 5.81
N PRO A 106 -5.63 -9.83 7.10
CA PRO A 106 -6.96 -9.95 7.67
C PRO A 106 -7.64 -8.59 7.78
N PHE A 107 -8.96 -8.59 7.64
CA PHE A 107 -9.84 -7.45 7.84
C PHE A 107 -10.71 -7.70 9.07
N GLU A 108 -10.45 -6.95 10.15
CA GLU A 108 -11.12 -7.11 11.45
C GLU A 108 -12.53 -6.48 11.49
N GLY A 109 -13.07 -6.08 10.34
CA GLY A 109 -14.38 -5.45 10.21
C GLY A 109 -14.35 -3.91 10.27
N GLY A 110 -15.52 -3.31 10.08
CA GLY A 110 -15.69 -1.85 9.97
C GLY A 110 -15.82 -1.39 8.52
N ASN A 111 -15.59 -0.10 8.28
CA ASN A 111 -15.71 0.53 6.95
C ASN A 111 -14.38 1.01 6.37
N LYS A 112 -13.26 0.75 7.08
CA LYS A 112 -11.93 1.20 6.66
C LYS A 112 -10.87 0.20 7.13
N TYR A 113 -9.87 -0.02 6.29
CA TYR A 113 -8.61 -0.66 6.65
C TYR A 113 -7.46 0.29 6.36
N GLU A 114 -6.53 0.43 7.29
CA GLU A 114 -5.28 1.17 7.10
C GLU A 114 -4.16 0.35 7.73
N GLY A 115 -3.21 -0.07 6.91
CA GLY A 115 -2.20 -1.02 7.35
C GLY A 115 -1.14 -1.31 6.32
N ILE A 116 -0.20 -2.15 6.72
CA ILE A 116 0.87 -2.65 5.86
C ILE A 116 0.56 -4.10 5.52
N ILE A 117 0.56 -4.41 4.23
CA ILE A 117 0.44 -5.78 3.72
C ILE A 117 1.84 -6.17 3.22
N PRO A 118 2.53 -7.14 3.85
CA PRO A 118 3.81 -7.62 3.35
C PRO A 118 3.62 -8.49 2.11
N VAL A 119 4.64 -8.57 1.25
CA VAL A 119 4.69 -9.59 0.21
C VAL A 119 4.86 -10.96 0.86
N THR A 120 3.94 -11.89 0.57
CA THR A 120 3.97 -13.26 1.07
C THR A 120 4.48 -14.25 0.04
N SER A 121 4.38 -13.93 -1.25
CA SER A 121 4.91 -14.77 -2.33
C SER A 121 5.16 -13.97 -3.61
N ALA A 122 6.00 -14.54 -4.49
CA ALA A 122 6.36 -13.96 -5.78
C ALA A 122 6.53 -15.05 -6.86
N ILE A 123 6.19 -14.74 -8.11
CA ILE A 123 6.29 -15.61 -9.28
C ILE A 123 7.00 -14.83 -10.40
N ALA A 124 7.95 -15.47 -11.09
CA ALA A 124 8.71 -14.89 -12.21
C ALA A 124 8.37 -15.57 -13.54
#